data_AF-A0A4U5LPJ8-F1
#
_entry.id   AF-A0A4U5LPJ8-F1
#
_cell.length_a   1.000
_cell.length_b   1.000
_cell.length_c   1.000
_cell.angle_alpha   90.00
_cell.angle_beta   90.00
_cell.angle_gamma   90.00
#
_symmetry.space_group_name_H-M   'P 1'
#
loop_
_entity.id
_entity.type
_entity.pdbx_description
1 polymer ?
#
loop_
_entity_poly.entity_id
_entity_poly.type
_entity_poly.pdbx_seq_one_letter_code
_entity_poly.pdbx_strand_id
1 'polypeptide(L)'
;MIVDGESGLFHTARTKPKLVFLEAHVKYNILTLATLKGKEFNLELGLVEESDERRVGTLHRKLRQENMDCGHNVAEFIQAYLDSDKPRRLMYFKEGLMSERNCRPLPNW
;
A
#
# COMPACT_ATOMS: atom_id res chain seq x y z
N MET A 1 -1.74 -1.17 0.50
CA MET A 1 -2.13 -0.07 -0.43
C MET A 1 -0.91 0.43 -1.17
N ILE A 2 -1.02 1.01 -2.36
CA ILE A 2 0.16 1.45 -3.15
C ILE A 2 0.21 2.98 -3.24
N VAL A 3 1.39 3.55 -3.03
CA VAL A 3 1.62 5.00 -2.97
C VAL A 3 2.76 5.39 -3.93
N ASP A 4 2.62 6.54 -4.58
CA ASP A 4 3.71 7.19 -5.30
C ASP A 4 4.78 7.68 -4.31
N GLY A 5 6.02 7.22 -4.48
CA GLY A 5 7.09 7.48 -3.52
C GLY A 5 7.53 8.94 -3.40
N GLU A 6 7.21 9.79 -4.38
CA GLU A 6 7.59 11.22 -4.38
C GLU A 6 6.46 12.09 -3.84
N SER A 7 5.25 11.91 -4.37
CA SER A 7 4.08 12.73 -4.06
C SER A 7 3.30 12.26 -2.84
N GLY A 8 3.50 11.01 -2.40
CA GLY A 8 2.72 10.42 -1.31
C GLY A 8 1.25 10.14 -1.68
N LEU A 9 0.87 10.28 -2.96
CA LEU A 9 -0.49 10.04 -3.41
C LEU A 9 -0.78 8.55 -3.58
N PHE A 10 -1.96 8.12 -3.14
CA PHE A 10 -2.41 6.74 -3.36
C PHE A 10 -2.71 6.47 -4.83
N HIS A 11 -2.23 5.32 -5.31
CA HIS A 11 -2.71 4.72 -6.55
C HIS A 11 -3.87 3.79 -6.27
N THR A 12 -4.88 3.88 -7.13
CA THR A 12 -6.02 2.96 -7.12
C THR A 12 -6.07 2.25 -8.46
N ALA A 13 -6.84 1.17 -8.53
CA ALA A 13 -7.15 0.53 -9.81
C ALA A 13 -7.72 1.50 -10.86
N ARG A 14 -8.36 2.61 -10.46
CA ARG A 14 -8.83 3.64 -11.39
C ARG A 14 -7.70 4.44 -12.04
N THR A 15 -6.64 4.75 -11.29
CA THR A 15 -5.49 5.50 -11.81
C THR A 15 -4.44 4.58 -12.44
N LYS A 16 -4.36 3.33 -11.97
CA LYS A 16 -3.45 2.29 -12.46
C LYS A 16 -4.19 0.95 -12.60
N PRO A 17 -4.92 0.72 -13.71
CA PRO A 17 -5.73 -0.48 -13.91
C PRO A 17 -4.95 -1.80 -13.86
N LYS A 18 -3.66 -1.78 -14.20
CA LYS A 18 -2.78 -2.95 -14.06
C LYS A 18 -2.83 -3.55 -12.65
N LEU A 19 -3.04 -2.75 -11.60
CA LEU A 19 -3.12 -3.23 -10.22
C LEU A 19 -4.22 -4.25 -9.96
N VAL A 20 -5.27 -4.30 -10.78
CA VAL A 20 -6.34 -5.31 -10.66
C VAL A 20 -5.83 -6.72 -10.93
N PHE A 21 -4.76 -6.84 -11.72
CA PHE A 21 -4.15 -8.12 -12.11
C PHE A 21 -2.96 -8.51 -11.23
N LEU A 22 -2.75 -7.79 -10.12
CA LEU A 22 -1.77 -8.15 -9.11
C LEU A 22 -2.48 -8.91 -8.01
N GLU A 23 -2.20 -10.20 -7.91
CA GLU A 23 -2.74 -11.07 -6.87
C GLU A 23 -2.02 -10.77 -5.55
N ALA A 24 -2.76 -10.79 -4.46
CA ALA A 24 -2.26 -10.53 -3.13
C ALA A 24 -2.90 -11.51 -2.14
N HIS A 25 -2.08 -12.29 -1.46
CA HIS A 25 -2.52 -13.30 -0.50
C HIS A 25 -1.75 -13.14 0.80
N VAL A 26 -2.44 -13.20 1.93
CA VAL A 26 -1.80 -13.20 3.25
C VAL A 26 -2.02 -14.55 3.89
N LYS A 27 -0.93 -15.23 4.28
CA LYS A 27 -0.97 -16.49 5.01
C LYS A 27 0.21 -16.57 5.95
N TYR A 28 -0.03 -16.98 7.20
CA TYR A 28 1.03 -17.12 8.23
C TYR A 28 1.91 -15.88 8.35
N ASN A 29 1.30 -14.69 8.38
CA ASN A 29 1.99 -13.40 8.46
C ASN A 29 2.91 -13.05 7.27
N ILE A 30 2.79 -13.78 6.16
CA ILE A 30 3.51 -13.50 4.92
C ILE A 30 2.50 -12.97 3.90
N LEU A 31 2.78 -11.80 3.35
CA LEU A 31 2.11 -11.25 2.18
C LEU A 31 2.85 -11.75 0.92
N THR A 32 2.14 -12.52 0.10
CA THR A 32 2.58 -12.91 -1.24
C THR A 32 1.91 -12.03 -2.27
N LEU A 33 2.69 -11.36 -3.11
CA LEU A 33 2.24 -10.68 -4.31
C LEU A 33 2.60 -11.51 -5.53
N ALA A 34 1.64 -11.78 -6.42
CA ALA A 34 1.88 -12.55 -7.64
C ALA A 34 1.36 -11.81 -8.88
N THR A 35 2.14 -11.86 -9.94
CA THR A 35 1.74 -11.33 -11.26
C THR A 35 1.16 -12.45 -12.11
N LEU A 36 0.29 -12.12 -13.07
CA LEU A 36 -0.24 -13.10 -14.04
C LEU A 36 0.85 -13.86 -14.83
N LYS A 37 2.08 -13.34 -14.87
CA LYS A 37 3.23 -13.98 -15.54
C LYS A 37 3.99 -14.96 -14.61
N GLY A 38 3.49 -15.21 -13.41
CA GLY A 38 4.09 -16.13 -12.43
C GLY A 38 5.26 -15.54 -11.63
N LYS A 39 5.58 -14.24 -11.77
CA LYS A 39 6.56 -13.59 -10.88
C LYS A 39 5.91 -13.32 -9.53
N GLU A 40 6.58 -13.74 -8.47
CA GLU A 40 6.10 -13.60 -7.09
C GLU A 40 7.06 -12.77 -6.23
N PHE A 41 6.52 -12.18 -5.17
CA PHE A 41 7.26 -11.50 -4.12
C PHE A 41 6.65 -11.83 -2.77
N ASN A 42 7.47 -12.28 -1.81
CA ASN A 42 7.03 -12.61 -0.46
C ASN A 42 7.59 -11.58 0.52
N LEU A 43 6.72 -11.09 1.40
CA LEU A 43 7.03 -10.11 2.43
C LEU A 43 6.55 -10.64 3.79
N GLU A 44 7.44 -10.72 4.76
CA GLU A 44 7.06 -11.01 6.14
C GLU A 44 6.53 -9.74 6.82
N LEU A 45 5.24 -9.74 7.17
CA LEU A 45 4.59 -8.58 7.76
C LEU A 45 5.09 -8.29 9.18
N GLY A 46 5.56 -9.31 9.91
CA GLY A 46 6.17 -9.13 11.23
C GLY A 46 7.38 -8.21 11.20
N LEU A 47 8.25 -8.35 10.20
CA LEU A 47 9.43 -7.49 10.04
C LEU A 47 9.04 -6.04 9.71
N VAL A 48 7.92 -5.84 9.00
CA VAL A 48 7.40 -4.50 8.71
C VAL A 48 6.86 -3.84 9.98
N GLU A 49 6.22 -4.61 10.85
CA GLU A 49 5.75 -4.10 12.15
C GLU A 49 6.91 -3.80 13.11
N GLU A 50 7.96 -4.63 13.09
CA GLU A 50 9.17 -4.44 13.91
C GLU A 50 9.99 -3.22 13.47
N SER A 51 10.04 -2.92 12.17
CA SER A 51 10.76 -1.74 11.67
C SER A 51 10.05 -0.42 12.05
N ASP A 52 8.73 -0.46 12.22
CA ASP A 52 7.86 0.70 12.49
C ASP A 52 8.14 1.91 11.59
N GLU A 53 8.53 1.65 10.33
CA GLU A 53 8.78 2.71 9.35
C GLU A 53 7.47 3.35 8.90
N ARG A 54 7.03 4.41 9.57
CA ARG A 54 5.76 5.06 9.27
C ARG A 54 5.86 6.06 8.13
N ARG A 55 4.84 6.06 7.27
CA ARG A 55 4.63 7.07 6.23
C ARG A 55 3.18 7.49 6.13
N VAL A 56 2.98 8.75 5.81
CA VAL A 56 1.65 9.31 5.53
C VAL A 56 1.37 9.24 4.03
N GLY A 57 0.33 8.53 3.66
CA GLY A 57 -0.25 8.57 2.33
C GLY A 57 -1.40 9.56 2.27
N THR A 58 -1.58 10.19 1.11
CA THR A 58 -2.69 11.13 0.84
C THR A 58 -3.72 10.48 -0.08
N LEU A 59 -4.90 10.23 0.47
CA LEU A 59 -6.07 9.66 -0.22
C LEU A 59 -6.77 10.70 -1.09
N HIS A 60 -7.78 10.24 -1.83
CA HIS A 60 -8.72 11.13 -2.51
C HIS A 60 -9.32 12.16 -1.53
N ARG A 61 -9.53 13.39 -2.01
CA ARG A 61 -9.96 14.56 -1.21
C ARG A 61 -8.96 15.08 -0.18
N LYS A 62 -7.65 14.81 -0.38
CA LYS A 62 -6.56 15.27 0.49
C LYS A 62 -6.62 14.73 1.93
N LEU A 63 -7.37 13.66 2.14
CA LEU A 63 -7.39 12.98 3.44
C LEU A 63 -6.06 12.26 3.65
N ARG A 64 -5.52 12.34 4.86
CA ARG A 64 -4.27 11.70 5.22
C ARG A 64 -4.51 10.39 5.95
N GLN A 65 -3.63 9.43 5.73
CA GLN A 65 -3.58 8.20 6.50
C GLN A 65 -2.13 7.78 6.73
N GLU A 66 -1.81 7.51 7.99
CA GLU A 66 -0.55 6.90 8.40
C GLU A 66 -0.57 5.39 8.17
N ASN A 67 0.54 4.86 7.69
CA ASN A 67 0.73 3.45 7.37
C ASN A 67 2.18 3.07 7.64
N MET A 68 2.45 1.77 7.73
CA MET A 68 3.82 1.24 7.75
C MET A 68 4.32 0.99 6.32
N ASP A 69 5.57 1.36 6.05
CA ASP A 69 6.23 1.14 4.77
C ASP A 69 6.76 -0.29 4.70
N CYS A 70 6.32 -1.03 3.68
CA CYS A 70 6.75 -2.41 3.45
C CYS A 70 8.18 -2.53 2.89
N GLY A 71 8.87 -1.41 2.67
CA GLY A 71 10.29 -1.38 2.36
C GLY A 71 10.63 -1.32 0.87
N HIS A 72 11.93 -1.22 0.59
CA HIS A 72 12.44 -0.95 -0.75
C HIS A 72 12.23 -2.11 -1.74
N ASN A 73 12.45 -3.35 -1.28
CA ASN A 73 12.42 -4.53 -2.15
C ASN A 73 11.04 -4.75 -2.80
N VAL A 74 9.96 -4.59 -2.03
CA VAL A 74 8.61 -4.68 -2.58
C VAL A 74 8.29 -3.48 -3.46
N ALA A 75 8.87 -2.31 -3.17
CA ALA A 75 8.69 -1.12 -3.97
C ALA A 75 9.31 -1.27 -5.36
N GLU A 76 10.50 -1.86 -5.46
CA GLU A 76 11.13 -2.19 -6.74
C GLU A 76 10.31 -3.22 -7.53
N PHE A 77 9.79 -4.25 -6.85
CA PHE A 77 8.91 -5.24 -7.47
C PHE A 77 7.67 -4.59 -8.10
N ILE A 78 6.98 -3.71 -7.35
CA ILE A 78 5.78 -3.02 -7.84
C ILE A 78 6.14 -1.99 -8.93
N GLN A 79 7.26 -1.29 -8.79
CA GLN A 79 7.75 -0.33 -9.78
C GLN A 79 7.99 -1.03 -11.13
N ALA A 80 8.69 -2.16 -11.10
CA ALA A 80 8.93 -2.98 -12.29
C ALA A 80 7.61 -3.52 -12.87
N TYR A 81 6.68 -3.98 -12.03
CA TYR A 81 5.38 -4.47 -12.49
C TYR A 81 4.54 -3.40 -13.19
N LEU A 82 4.58 -2.16 -12.68
CA LEU A 82 3.82 -1.04 -13.23
C LEU A 82 4.51 -0.33 -14.39
N ASP A 83 5.72 -0.76 -14.78
CA ASP A 83 6.59 -0.06 -15.76
C ASP A 83 6.72 1.44 -15.43
N SER A 84 7.00 1.73 -14.16
CA SER A 84 7.01 3.10 -13.64
C SER A 84 8.42 3.66 -13.55
N ASP A 85 8.58 4.92 -13.96
CA ASP A 85 9.76 5.76 -13.77
C ASP A 85 9.97 6.13 -12.30
N LYS A 86 8.87 6.31 -11.56
CA LYS A 86 8.89 6.68 -10.13
C LYS A 86 8.79 5.48 -9.20
N PRO A 87 9.37 5.54 -7.99
CA PRO A 87 9.18 4.54 -6.95
C PRO A 87 7.71 4.33 -6.57
N ARG A 88 7.32 3.07 -6.36
CA ARG A 88 5.94 2.68 -6.01
C ARG A 88 5.96 1.92 -4.69
N ARG A 89 5.66 2.59 -3.59
CA ARG A 89 5.76 1.98 -2.25
C ARG A 89 4.49 1.23 -1.89
N LEU A 90 4.64 0.11 -1.20
CA LEU A 90 3.54 -0.61 -0.59
C LEU A 90 3.42 -0.16 0.87
N MET A 91 2.20 0.24 1.23
CA MET A 91 1.81 0.68 2.56
C MET A 91 0.94 -0.37 3.22
N TYR A 92 1.35 -0.82 4.41
CA TYR A 92 0.60 -1.70 5.28
C TYR A 92 -0.21 -0.87 6.28
N PHE A 93 -1.52 -1.07 6.30
CA PHE A 93 -2.41 -0.44 7.28
C PHE A 93 -2.53 -1.34 8.50
N LYS A 94 -2.32 -0.75 9.68
CA LYS A 94 -2.49 -1.39 10.97
C LYS A 94 -3.44 -0.56 11.83
N GLU A 95 -4.26 -1.25 12.63
CA GLU A 95 -5.15 -0.58 13.57
C GLU A 95 -4.37 0.24 14.60
N GLY A 96 -4.94 1.38 15.02
CA GLY A 96 -4.27 2.33 15.90
C GLY A 96 -3.45 3.42 15.19
N LEU A 97 -3.22 3.30 13.88
CA LEU A 97 -2.60 4.37 13.09
C LEU A 97 -3.60 5.47 12.73
N MET A 98 -3.09 6.69 12.57
CA MET A 98 -3.89 7.87 12.22
C MET A 98 -4.54 7.70 10.85
N SER A 99 -5.86 7.94 10.76
CA SER A 99 -6.61 7.96 9.51
C SER A 99 -7.65 9.07 9.57
N GLU A 100 -7.51 10.08 8.72
CA GLU A 100 -8.50 11.14 8.61
C GLU A 100 -9.78 10.60 7.97
N ARG A 101 -10.91 10.84 8.64
CA ARG A 101 -12.23 10.46 8.16
C ARG A 101 -13.06 11.72 7.97
N ASN A 102 -13.77 11.80 6.86
CA ASN A 102 -14.79 12.83 6.62
C ASN A 102 -16.21 12.32 6.94
N CYS A 103 -16.32 11.24 7.71
CA CYS A 103 -17.58 10.73 8.21
C CYS A 103 -18.17 11.71 9.22
N ARG A 104 -19.28 12.34 8.86
CA ARG A 104 -20.14 13.05 9.82
C ARG A 104 -21.16 12.05 10.33
N PRO A 105 -21.12 11.62 11.61
CA PRO A 105 -22.19 10.79 12.14
C PRO A 105 -23.50 11.56 12.03
N LEU A 106 -24.57 10.85 11.65
CA LEU A 106 -25.90 11.43 11.72
C LEU A 106 -26.28 11.62 13.21
N PRO A 107 -27.11 12.61 13.56
CA PRO A 107 -27.47 12.88 14.95
C PRO A 107 -28.07 11.68 15.72
N ASN A 108 -28.53 10.65 15.01
CA ASN A 108 -29.27 9.51 15.55
C ASN A 108 -28.60 8.16 15.24
N TRP A 109 -27.28 8.13 15.05
CA TRP A 109 -26.50 6.89 14.94
C TRP A 109 -26.21 6.31 16.32
#